data_AF-A0A8S2SDZ5-F1
#
_entry.id   AF-A0A8S2SDZ5-F1
#
_cell.length_a   1.000
_cell.length_b   1.000
_cell.length_c   1.000
_cell.angle_alpha   90.00
_cell.angle_beta   90.00
_cell.angle_gamma   90.00
#
_symmetry.space_group_name_H-M   'P 1'
#
loop_
_entity.id
_entity.type
_entity.pdbx_description
1 polymer ?
#
loop_
_entity_poly.entity_id
_entity_poly.type
_entity_poly.pdbx_seq_one_letter_code
_entity_poly.pdbx_strand_id
1 'polypeptide(L)'
;MFSNSVYFEISFHLLAESDGAKSFDWSGAKWIVKDGSGMGPGPNTWSSDNVWIDSENKLHMKIRNVNGVWSCAEAYTNDKFGFGSYEWHVEGEIDKYDTNIVLGFFTYGKTDGQDEIDIEIAKWGQITSEAKNLFYTVYPREKNQPKDSQGIQFHLSGTYTTHRFQWSSKNVALQSFHGFTDAKENEFFTYRTPDSYEQFVPMN
;
A
#
# COMPACT_ATOMS: atom_id res chain seq x y z
N MET A 1 16.26 23.33 -7.40
CA MET A 1 16.69 21.95 -7.11
C MET A 1 15.54 21.29 -6.39
N PHE A 2 14.77 20.45 -7.06
CA PHE A 2 13.68 19.71 -6.44
C PHE A 2 14.10 18.25 -6.39
N SER A 3 14.32 17.76 -5.17
CA SER A 3 14.65 16.37 -4.86
C SER A 3 13.58 15.89 -3.91
N ASN A 4 12.41 15.52 -4.44
CA ASN A 4 11.38 14.87 -3.65
C ASN A 4 11.12 13.51 -4.29
N SER A 5 11.90 12.52 -3.83
CA SER A 5 11.54 11.11 -3.98
C SER A 5 10.30 10.83 -3.15
N VAL A 6 9.34 10.10 -3.69
CA VAL A 6 8.05 9.79 -3.06
C VAL A 6 7.74 8.33 -3.36
N TYR A 7 7.51 7.53 -2.31
CA TYR A 7 7.59 6.07 -2.34
C TYR A 7 6.33 5.31 -1.88
N PHE A 8 6.22 4.12 -2.50
CA PHE A 8 5.59 2.82 -2.18
C PHE A 8 4.23 2.44 -2.83
N GLU A 9 4.18 1.23 -3.38
CA GLU A 9 2.98 0.40 -3.55
C GLU A 9 3.48 -1.03 -3.38
N ILE A 10 3.18 -1.68 -2.26
CA ILE A 10 3.63 -3.05 -1.98
C ILE A 10 2.42 -3.96 -2.10
N SER A 11 2.42 -4.81 -3.12
CA SER A 11 1.35 -5.76 -3.41
C SER A 11 1.78 -7.20 -3.10
N PHE A 12 0.87 -8.11 -2.78
CA PHE A 12 1.18 -9.55 -2.76
C PHE A 12 0.38 -10.19 -3.87
N HIS A 13 1.02 -10.67 -4.94
CA HIS A 13 0.34 -11.26 -6.09
C HIS A 13 0.91 -12.64 -6.37
N LEU A 14 0.04 -13.57 -6.77
CA LEU A 14 0.42 -14.84 -7.36
C LEU A 14 0.42 -14.70 -8.89
N LEU A 15 1.56 -14.35 -9.49
CA LEU A 15 1.73 -14.30 -10.94
C LEU A 15 2.90 -15.17 -11.39
N ALA A 16 2.74 -15.80 -12.57
CA ALA A 16 3.77 -16.63 -13.19
C ALA A 16 5.03 -15.79 -13.44
N GLU A 17 6.19 -16.29 -12.97
CA GLU A 17 7.49 -15.65 -13.17
C GLU A 17 7.76 -15.44 -14.68
N SER A 18 8.11 -14.21 -15.08
CA SER A 18 8.79 -13.99 -16.34
C SER A 18 10.29 -14.13 -16.11
N ASP A 19 10.94 -14.94 -16.93
CA ASP A 19 12.39 -15.13 -16.94
C ASP A 19 13.02 -13.76 -17.32
N GLY A 20 13.48 -12.99 -16.32
CA GLY A 20 14.03 -11.65 -16.50
C GLY A 20 13.48 -10.54 -15.58
N ALA A 21 12.50 -10.81 -14.72
CA ALA A 21 12.01 -9.80 -13.76
C ALA A 21 13.07 -9.45 -12.69
N LYS A 22 13.30 -8.14 -12.46
CA LYS A 22 14.19 -7.68 -11.38
C LYS A 22 13.62 -8.12 -10.03
N SER A 23 14.44 -8.74 -9.20
CA SER A 23 14.06 -9.18 -7.85
C SER A 23 15.13 -8.85 -6.82
N PHE A 24 14.74 -8.80 -5.54
CA PHE A 24 15.63 -8.55 -4.41
C PHE A 24 15.11 -9.22 -3.14
N ASP A 25 16.01 -9.60 -2.23
CA ASP A 25 15.66 -10.08 -0.90
C ASP A 25 15.59 -8.89 0.07
N TRP A 26 14.45 -8.73 0.76
CA TRP A 26 14.27 -7.67 1.72
C TRP A 26 13.18 -8.01 2.74
N SER A 27 13.40 -7.64 4.00
CA SER A 27 12.46 -7.89 5.10
C SER A 27 12.01 -9.35 5.23
N GLY A 28 12.90 -10.31 4.93
CA GLY A 28 12.65 -11.75 5.11
C GLY A 28 11.88 -12.43 3.98
N ALA A 29 11.62 -11.74 2.87
CA ALA A 29 10.94 -12.28 1.69
C ALA A 29 11.71 -11.93 0.41
N LYS A 30 11.45 -12.71 -0.66
CA LYS A 30 11.90 -12.38 -2.01
C LYS A 30 10.83 -11.52 -2.69
N TRP A 31 11.24 -10.35 -3.18
CA TRP A 31 10.38 -9.40 -3.88
C TRP A 31 10.69 -9.39 -5.37
N ILE A 32 9.66 -9.23 -6.18
CA ILE A 32 9.66 -9.08 -7.63
C ILE A 32 9.21 -7.67 -7.95
N VAL A 33 9.94 -6.98 -8.81
CA VAL A 33 9.61 -5.62 -9.24
C VAL A 33 8.80 -5.67 -10.52
N LYS A 34 7.65 -5.01 -10.52
CA LYS A 34 6.79 -4.88 -11.70
C LYS A 34 7.44 -3.95 -12.71
N ASP A 35 7.41 -4.34 -13.99
CA ASP A 35 8.00 -3.58 -15.09
C ASP A 35 7.14 -3.77 -16.35
N GLY A 36 6.85 -2.67 -17.05
CA GLY A 36 6.03 -2.66 -18.27
C GLY A 36 4.74 -1.86 -18.16
N SER A 37 3.94 -1.88 -19.22
CA SER A 37 2.70 -1.10 -19.35
C SER A 37 1.48 -1.99 -19.54
N GLY A 38 0.29 -1.50 -19.19
CA GLY A 38 -0.98 -2.22 -19.42
C GLY A 38 -1.26 -3.34 -18.40
N MET A 39 -0.61 -3.31 -17.24
CA MET A 39 -0.67 -4.35 -16.21
C MET A 39 -1.52 -3.96 -14.99
N GLY A 40 -2.27 -2.86 -15.09
CA GLY A 40 -3.04 -2.28 -13.97
C GLY A 40 -2.19 -1.94 -12.73
N PRO A 41 -2.79 -1.37 -11.68
CA PRO A 41 -4.04 -0.62 -11.75
C PRO A 41 -3.95 0.56 -12.72
N GLY A 42 -5.10 0.91 -13.32
CA GLY A 42 -5.22 2.04 -14.24
C GLY A 42 -4.28 2.00 -15.45
N PRO A 43 -4.00 3.16 -16.08
CA PRO A 43 -3.09 3.28 -17.22
C PRO A 43 -1.62 3.43 -16.80
N ASN A 44 -1.21 2.84 -15.66
CA ASN A 44 0.14 2.97 -15.14
C ASN A 44 1.18 2.27 -16.05
N THR A 45 2.35 2.89 -16.15
CA THR A 45 3.56 2.27 -16.70
C THR A 45 4.52 2.03 -15.53
N TRP A 46 4.93 0.79 -15.34
CA TRP A 46 5.82 0.35 -14.27
C TRP A 46 7.27 0.31 -14.75
N SER A 47 8.21 0.70 -13.90
CA SER A 47 9.62 0.62 -14.23
C SER A 47 10.43 0.12 -13.05
N SER A 48 11.27 -0.88 -13.30
CA SER A 48 12.14 -1.46 -12.28
C SER A 48 13.29 -0.53 -11.85
N ASP A 49 13.56 0.54 -12.60
CA ASP A 49 14.47 1.63 -12.21
C ASP A 49 13.89 2.52 -11.10
N ASN A 50 12.59 2.40 -10.86
CA ASN A 50 11.93 3.11 -9.80
C ASN A 50 11.98 2.38 -8.46
N VAL A 51 12.48 1.13 -8.40
CA VAL A 51 12.59 0.34 -7.16
C VAL A 51 14.03 -0.07 -6.87
N TRP A 52 14.52 0.21 -5.67
CA TRP A 52 15.84 -0.24 -5.20
C TRP A 52 15.95 -0.34 -3.68
N ILE A 53 16.95 -1.08 -3.21
CA ILE A 53 17.38 -1.08 -1.81
C ILE A 53 18.65 -0.23 -1.70
N ASP A 54 18.73 0.65 -0.71
CA ASP A 54 19.93 1.46 -0.46
C ASP A 54 20.95 0.74 0.45
N SER A 55 22.08 1.41 0.72
CA SER A 55 23.13 0.87 1.61
C SER A 55 22.73 0.75 3.08
N GLU A 56 21.62 1.37 3.48
CA GLU A 56 21.04 1.30 4.82
C GLU A 56 19.93 0.24 4.91
N ASN A 57 19.75 -0.57 3.86
CA ASN A 57 18.71 -1.60 3.76
C ASN A 57 17.28 -1.02 3.82
N LYS A 58 17.08 0.21 3.32
CA LYS A 58 15.75 0.78 3.11
C LYS A 58 15.28 0.49 1.69
N LEU A 59 13.99 0.18 1.52
CA LEU A 59 13.34 0.11 0.22
C LEU A 59 13.03 1.53 -0.28
N HIS A 60 13.22 1.76 -1.57
CA HIS A 60 12.97 3.01 -2.29
C HIS A 60 12.14 2.68 -3.53
N MET A 61 11.05 3.41 -3.79
CA MET A 61 10.03 3.16 -4.85
C MET A 61 9.44 4.42 -5.54
N LYS A 62 10.10 5.13 -6.46
CA LYS A 62 9.64 6.48 -6.92
C LYS A 62 8.60 6.48 -8.04
N ILE A 63 7.82 7.56 -8.14
CA ILE A 63 7.19 7.96 -9.42
C ILE A 63 8.16 8.89 -10.17
N ARG A 64 8.35 8.66 -11.47
CA ARG A 64 9.31 9.41 -12.29
C ARG A 64 8.67 9.90 -13.59
N ASN A 65 8.82 11.18 -13.90
CA ASN A 65 8.56 11.73 -15.23
C ASN A 65 9.86 11.88 -16.02
N VAL A 66 9.93 11.28 -17.21
CA VAL A 66 11.02 11.49 -18.17
C VAL A 66 10.43 11.92 -19.49
N ASN A 67 10.78 13.12 -19.96
CA ASN A 67 10.30 13.67 -21.23
C ASN A 67 8.77 13.63 -21.40
N GLY A 68 8.02 13.90 -20.32
CA GLY A 68 6.56 13.90 -20.33
C GLY A 68 5.92 12.53 -20.09
N VAL A 69 6.71 11.46 -20.01
CA VAL A 69 6.21 10.10 -19.73
C VAL A 69 6.38 9.80 -18.24
N TRP A 70 5.27 9.50 -17.57
CA TRP A 70 5.25 9.06 -16.18
C TRP A 70 5.47 7.55 -16.07
N SER A 71 6.23 7.14 -15.06
CA SER A 71 6.41 5.76 -14.66
C SER A 71 6.26 5.62 -13.15
N CYS A 72 5.71 4.51 -12.72
CA CYS A 72 5.38 4.16 -11.35
C CYS A 72 6.29 3.03 -10.84
N ALA A 73 6.04 2.59 -9.61
CA ALA A 73 6.80 1.57 -8.91
C ALA A 73 5.83 0.62 -8.20
N GLU A 74 6.02 -0.69 -8.38
CA GLU A 74 5.32 -1.72 -7.59
C GLU A 74 6.31 -2.84 -7.33
N ALA A 75 6.33 -3.35 -6.11
CA ALA A 75 7.07 -4.53 -5.72
C ALA A 75 6.11 -5.51 -5.06
N TYR A 76 6.22 -6.78 -5.43
CA TYR A 76 5.36 -7.83 -4.92
C TYR A 76 6.08 -9.11 -4.61
N THR A 77 5.48 -9.95 -3.79
CA THR A 77 6.03 -11.28 -3.50
C THR A 77 5.01 -12.37 -3.78
N ASN A 78 5.52 -13.52 -4.23
CA ASN A 78 4.76 -14.75 -4.40
C ASN A 78 4.67 -15.56 -3.09
N ASP A 79 5.35 -15.12 -2.04
CA ASP A 79 5.25 -15.73 -0.72
C ASP A 79 3.82 -15.59 -0.20
N LYS A 80 3.29 -16.66 0.38
CA LYS A 80 1.93 -16.69 0.90
C LYS A 80 1.91 -16.26 2.35
N PHE A 81 1.27 -15.13 2.63
CA PHE A 81 1.02 -14.66 3.99
C PHE A 81 -0.46 -14.81 4.33
N GLY A 82 -0.77 -15.21 5.56
CA GLY A 82 -2.14 -15.38 6.04
C GLY A 82 -2.43 -14.47 7.23
N PHE A 83 -3.29 -14.93 8.14
CA PHE A 83 -3.53 -14.22 9.40
C PHE A 83 -2.23 -13.88 10.13
N GLY A 84 -2.15 -12.66 10.67
CA GLY A 84 -0.95 -12.13 11.27
C GLY A 84 -0.93 -10.61 11.34
N SER A 85 0.23 -10.07 11.70
CA SER A 85 0.49 -8.64 11.76
C SER A 85 1.34 -8.23 10.59
N TYR A 86 0.95 -7.13 9.94
CA TYR A 86 1.63 -6.53 8.80
C TYR A 86 1.89 -5.08 9.13
N GLU A 87 3.12 -4.61 8.97
CA GLU A 87 3.54 -3.28 9.41
C GLU A 87 4.54 -2.67 8.45
N TRP A 88 4.39 -1.37 8.21
CA TRP A 88 5.24 -0.57 7.34
C TRP A 88 5.68 0.69 8.07
N HIS A 89 6.98 0.94 8.05
CA HIS A 89 7.59 2.20 8.44
C HIS A 89 7.91 3.02 7.20
N VAL A 90 7.30 4.21 7.09
CA VAL A 90 7.33 5.03 5.88
C VAL A 90 7.98 6.38 6.17
N GLU A 91 9.04 6.68 5.43
CA GLU A 91 9.70 7.98 5.40
C GLU A 91 9.27 8.75 4.14
N GLY A 92 8.48 9.81 4.30
CA GLY A 92 8.01 10.68 3.22
C GLY A 92 6.96 11.70 3.65
N GLU A 93 6.79 12.76 2.87
CA GLU A 93 5.71 13.75 3.02
C GLU A 93 4.39 13.24 2.40
N ILE A 94 3.94 12.08 2.88
CA ILE A 94 2.86 11.30 2.25
C ILE A 94 1.49 12.00 2.29
N ASP A 95 1.28 12.95 3.19
CA ASP A 95 0.07 13.79 3.25
C ASP A 95 0.01 14.87 2.15
N LYS A 96 1.17 15.18 1.54
CA LYS A 96 1.31 16.25 0.53
C LYS A 96 1.25 15.75 -0.92
N TYR A 97 0.98 14.47 -1.14
CA TYR A 97 0.90 13.91 -2.48
C TYR A 97 -0.10 14.65 -3.38
N ASP A 98 0.24 14.70 -4.67
CA ASP A 98 -0.65 15.18 -5.72
C ASP A 98 -1.96 14.38 -5.71
N THR A 99 -3.05 14.98 -6.18
CA THR A 99 -4.37 14.35 -6.04
C THR A 99 -4.52 13.05 -6.83
N ASN A 100 -3.65 12.81 -7.81
CA ASN A 100 -3.67 11.61 -8.65
C ASN A 100 -2.75 10.48 -8.14
N ILE A 101 -1.97 10.72 -7.09
CA ILE A 101 -1.07 9.71 -6.53
C ILE A 101 -1.85 8.81 -5.56
N VAL A 102 -1.56 7.52 -5.66
CA VAL A 102 -1.96 6.48 -4.70
C VAL A 102 -0.69 5.80 -4.20
N LEU A 103 -0.59 5.67 -2.89
CA LEU A 103 0.39 4.84 -2.20
C LEU A 103 -0.37 3.74 -1.48
N GLY A 104 -0.11 2.48 -1.84
CA GLY A 104 -0.82 1.30 -1.30
C GLY A 104 0.07 0.39 -0.46
N PHE A 105 -0.43 -0.05 0.68
CA PHE A 105 0.10 -1.19 1.44
C PHE A 105 -1.01 -2.23 1.54
N PHE A 106 -0.84 -3.38 0.91
CA PHE A 106 -1.98 -4.29 0.80
C PHE A 106 -1.59 -5.73 0.58
N THR A 107 -2.48 -6.63 0.99
CA THR A 107 -2.56 -8.02 0.51
C THR A 107 -3.56 -8.10 -0.63
N TYR A 108 -3.29 -8.92 -1.64
CA TYR A 108 -4.18 -9.08 -2.80
C TYR A 108 -4.46 -10.55 -3.10
N GLY A 109 -5.75 -10.89 -3.15
CA GLY A 109 -6.22 -12.22 -3.52
C GLY A 109 -6.06 -12.47 -5.02
N LYS A 110 -6.21 -13.72 -5.45
CA LYS A 110 -6.09 -14.06 -6.89
C LYS A 110 -7.15 -13.38 -7.77
N THR A 111 -8.31 -13.05 -7.20
CA THR A 111 -9.45 -12.54 -7.95
C THR A 111 -9.78 -11.13 -7.53
N ASP A 112 -9.78 -10.22 -8.49
CA ASP A 112 -10.11 -8.81 -8.28
C ASP A 112 -11.44 -8.59 -7.53
N GLY A 113 -11.36 -7.69 -6.55
CA GLY A 113 -12.45 -7.34 -5.64
C GLY A 113 -12.70 -8.37 -4.53
N GLN A 114 -11.73 -9.25 -4.25
CA GLN A 114 -11.80 -10.26 -3.18
C GLN A 114 -10.46 -10.44 -2.46
N ASP A 115 -10.54 -10.89 -1.21
CA ASP A 115 -9.39 -11.29 -0.39
C ASP A 115 -8.27 -10.21 -0.40
N GLU A 116 -8.67 -8.95 -0.22
CA GLU A 116 -7.78 -7.80 -0.29
C GLU A 116 -7.96 -6.91 0.94
N ILE A 117 -6.85 -6.41 1.48
CA ILE A 117 -6.80 -5.54 2.65
C ILE A 117 -5.85 -4.42 2.30
N ASP A 118 -6.35 -3.18 2.28
CA ASP A 118 -5.64 -2.01 1.80
C ASP A 118 -5.50 -0.95 2.89
N ILE A 119 -4.31 -0.38 2.94
CA ILE A 119 -4.06 0.95 3.47
C ILE A 119 -3.61 1.82 2.31
N GLU A 120 -4.43 2.80 1.93
CA GLU A 120 -4.19 3.65 0.75
C GLU A 120 -4.08 5.11 1.15
N ILE A 121 -2.95 5.74 0.79
CA ILE A 121 -2.75 7.18 0.89
C ILE A 121 -3.01 7.79 -0.48
N ALA A 122 -4.20 8.38 -0.64
CA ALA A 122 -4.70 8.86 -1.91
C ALA A 122 -5.79 9.91 -1.74
N LYS A 123 -5.81 10.93 -2.59
CA LYS A 123 -6.92 11.91 -2.64
C LYS A 123 -7.94 11.60 -3.74
N TRP A 124 -7.70 10.57 -4.55
CA TRP A 124 -8.62 10.13 -5.62
C TRP A 124 -9.08 11.26 -6.56
N GLY A 125 -8.16 12.15 -6.92
CA GLY A 125 -8.42 13.32 -7.76
C GLY A 125 -9.19 14.45 -7.07
N GLN A 126 -9.56 14.31 -5.80
CA GLN A 126 -10.29 15.34 -5.05
C GLN A 126 -9.36 16.51 -4.69
N ILE A 127 -9.74 17.71 -5.12
CA ILE A 127 -8.98 18.96 -4.91
C ILE A 127 -9.50 19.82 -3.75
N THR A 128 -10.49 19.33 -3.00
CA THR A 128 -11.13 20.12 -1.93
C THR A 128 -10.26 20.16 -0.67
N SER A 129 -10.45 21.19 0.15
CA SER A 129 -9.76 21.29 1.45
C SER A 129 -10.14 20.16 2.41
N GLU A 130 -11.31 19.54 2.23
CA GLU A 130 -11.82 18.45 3.05
C GLU A 130 -11.53 17.07 2.44
N ALA A 131 -10.72 17.00 1.39
CA ALA A 131 -10.39 15.75 0.72
C ALA A 131 -9.70 14.81 1.71
N LYS A 132 -10.28 13.63 1.88
CA LYS A 132 -9.65 12.51 2.59
C LYS A 132 -8.41 12.09 1.81
N ASN A 133 -7.36 11.72 2.53
CA ASN A 133 -6.08 11.33 1.95
C ASN A 133 -5.54 10.02 2.55
N LEU A 134 -6.29 9.36 3.44
CA LEU A 134 -6.00 8.01 3.93
C LEU A 134 -7.28 7.18 3.95
N PHE A 135 -7.20 5.97 3.40
CA PHE A 135 -8.28 5.01 3.32
C PHE A 135 -7.82 3.65 3.85
N TYR A 136 -8.70 3.01 4.60
CA TYR A 136 -8.62 1.59 4.91
C TYR A 136 -9.73 0.91 4.14
N THR A 137 -9.40 -0.11 3.36
CA THR A 137 -10.39 -0.91 2.64
C THR A 137 -10.16 -2.38 2.94
N VAL A 138 -11.21 -3.11 3.26
CA VAL A 138 -11.18 -4.57 3.41
C VAL A 138 -12.18 -5.10 2.39
N TYR A 139 -11.67 -5.67 1.31
CA TYR A 139 -12.50 -6.40 0.36
C TYR A 139 -12.92 -7.74 0.95
N PRO A 140 -14.10 -8.23 0.60
CA PRO A 140 -14.62 -9.45 1.17
C PRO A 140 -13.91 -10.70 0.60
N ARG A 141 -14.00 -11.83 1.30
CA ARG A 141 -13.52 -13.13 0.81
C ARG A 141 -14.21 -13.67 -0.44
N GLU A 142 -15.39 -13.13 -0.78
CA GLU A 142 -16.21 -13.59 -1.91
C GLU A 142 -16.70 -12.40 -2.72
N LYS A 143 -16.74 -12.56 -4.05
CA LYS A 143 -17.11 -11.46 -4.96
C LYS A 143 -18.55 -11.04 -4.73
N ASN A 144 -18.83 -9.76 -4.99
CA ASN A 144 -20.16 -9.15 -4.89
C ASN A 144 -20.72 -9.11 -3.46
N GLN A 145 -19.89 -9.36 -2.45
CA GLN A 145 -20.20 -9.06 -1.06
C GLN A 145 -19.80 -7.59 -0.76
N PRO A 146 -20.35 -6.98 0.31
CA PRO A 146 -19.96 -5.63 0.69
C PRO A 146 -18.49 -5.61 1.12
N LYS A 147 -17.74 -4.60 0.66
CA LYS A 147 -16.45 -4.23 1.27
C LYS A 147 -16.67 -3.32 2.46
N ASP A 148 -15.75 -3.34 3.42
CA ASP A 148 -15.69 -2.34 4.48
C ASP A 148 -14.65 -1.27 4.11
N SER A 149 -15.02 0.00 4.16
CA SER A 149 -14.10 1.08 3.81
C SER A 149 -14.31 2.29 4.70
N GLN A 150 -13.21 2.78 5.24
CA GLN A 150 -13.15 3.98 6.07
C GLN A 150 -12.08 4.90 5.52
N GLY A 151 -12.25 6.20 5.72
CA GLY A 151 -11.21 7.14 5.36
C GLY A 151 -11.30 8.43 6.15
N ILE A 152 -10.14 9.07 6.28
CA ILE A 152 -9.98 10.33 6.99
C ILE A 152 -9.12 11.28 6.17
N GLN A 153 -9.15 12.54 6.59
CA GLN A 153 -8.09 13.48 6.28
C GLN A 153 -7.04 13.43 7.41
N PHE A 154 -5.76 13.37 7.04
CA PHE A 154 -4.64 13.48 7.96
C PHE A 154 -3.61 14.49 7.43
N HIS A 155 -2.83 15.05 8.35
CA HIS A 155 -1.70 15.94 8.07
C HIS A 155 -0.52 15.52 8.93
N LEU A 156 0.70 15.62 8.39
CA LEU A 156 1.89 15.25 9.13
C LEU A 156 2.64 16.46 9.69
N SER A 157 3.17 16.30 10.90
CA SER A 157 4.10 17.23 11.54
C SER A 157 5.59 16.86 11.30
N GLY A 158 5.84 15.75 10.61
CA GLY A 158 7.16 15.23 10.25
C GLY A 158 7.06 14.32 9.02
N THR A 159 8.09 13.53 8.75
CA THR A 159 8.15 12.65 7.56
C THR A 159 8.04 11.17 7.89
N TYR A 160 7.98 10.79 9.17
CA TYR A 160 7.90 9.40 9.58
C TYR A 160 6.48 9.01 9.93
N THR A 161 6.06 7.83 9.48
CA THR A 161 4.78 7.22 9.83
C THR A 161 4.90 5.71 9.97
N THR A 162 4.00 5.14 10.76
CA THR A 162 3.81 3.68 10.89
C THR A 162 2.40 3.35 10.44
N HIS A 163 2.26 2.37 9.55
CA HIS A 163 0.97 1.85 9.09
C HIS A 163 0.93 0.35 9.29
N ARG A 164 -0.20 -0.19 9.77
CA ARG A 164 -0.29 -1.62 10.00
C ARG A 164 -1.72 -2.14 9.99
N PHE A 165 -1.83 -3.46 9.84
CA PHE A 165 -3.02 -4.17 10.20
C PHE A 165 -2.74 -5.50 10.90
N GLN A 166 -3.66 -5.87 11.78
CA GLN A 166 -3.77 -7.19 12.41
C GLN A 166 -4.93 -7.91 11.75
N TRP A 167 -4.62 -9.03 11.09
CA TRP A 167 -5.58 -9.84 10.36
C TRP A 167 -5.81 -11.16 11.07
N SER A 168 -7.07 -11.47 11.34
CA SER A 168 -7.51 -12.73 11.93
C SER A 168 -8.74 -13.24 11.20
N SER A 169 -9.17 -14.48 11.47
CA SER A 169 -10.42 -15.01 10.93
C SER A 169 -11.68 -14.27 11.37
N LYS A 170 -11.58 -13.36 12.37
CA LYS A 170 -12.72 -12.67 12.97
C LYS A 170 -12.88 -11.23 12.50
N ASN A 171 -11.76 -10.55 12.25
CA ASN A 171 -11.73 -9.14 11.92
C ASN A 171 -10.35 -8.73 11.40
N VAL A 172 -10.33 -7.56 10.78
CA VAL A 172 -9.11 -6.81 10.46
C VAL A 172 -9.10 -5.53 11.29
N ALA A 173 -8.02 -5.29 12.02
CA ALA A 173 -7.78 -4.07 12.78
C ALA A 173 -6.63 -3.28 12.15
N LEU A 174 -6.89 -2.05 11.70
CA LEU A 174 -5.95 -1.20 10.97
C LEU A 174 -5.58 0.03 11.81
N GLN A 175 -4.32 0.44 11.76
CA GLN A 175 -3.79 1.55 12.54
C GLN A 175 -2.74 2.35 11.76
N SER A 176 -2.69 3.66 12.01
CA SER A 176 -1.68 4.58 11.49
C SER A 176 -1.21 5.57 12.56
N PHE A 177 0.10 5.82 12.59
CA PHE A 177 0.78 6.62 13.61
C PHE A 177 1.73 7.65 13.00
N HIS A 178 1.89 8.78 13.69
CA HIS A 178 3.02 9.68 13.46
C HIS A 178 4.31 9.07 14.04
N GLY A 179 5.39 9.06 13.26
CA GLY A 179 6.66 8.47 13.65
C GLY A 179 6.77 6.97 13.38
N PHE A 180 7.98 6.43 13.58
CA PHE A 180 8.25 4.99 13.65
C PHE A 180 8.05 4.53 15.10
N THR A 181 6.81 4.19 15.45
CA THR A 181 6.40 4.00 16.84
C THR A 181 5.06 3.27 16.96
N ASP A 182 4.87 2.63 18.12
CA ASP A 182 3.62 2.02 18.58
C ASP A 182 2.91 2.84 19.66
N ALA A 183 3.47 4.00 20.01
CA ALA A 183 2.97 4.83 21.09
C ALA A 183 1.56 5.35 20.76
N LYS A 184 0.58 5.05 21.62
CA LYS A 184 -0.84 5.32 21.37
C LYS A 184 -1.13 6.81 21.20
N GLU A 185 -0.37 7.67 21.87
CA GLU A 185 -0.44 9.12 21.75
C GLU A 185 -0.12 9.66 20.35
N ASN A 186 0.57 8.86 19.52
CA ASN A 186 0.90 9.21 18.14
C ASN A 186 -0.06 8.58 17.12
N GLU A 187 -1.04 7.79 17.56
CA GLU A 187 -2.04 7.19 16.66
C GLU A 187 -2.98 8.27 16.14
N PHE A 188 -3.10 8.40 14.83
CA PHE A 188 -4.01 9.37 14.19
C PHE A 188 -5.16 8.71 13.45
N PHE A 189 -5.09 7.40 13.18
CA PHE A 189 -6.23 6.66 12.63
C PHE A 189 -6.23 5.21 13.06
N THR A 190 -7.33 4.76 13.67
CA THR A 190 -7.58 3.35 13.98
C THR A 190 -8.95 2.95 13.49
N TYR A 191 -9.04 1.71 13.04
CA TYR A 191 -10.30 1.10 12.67
C TYR A 191 -10.26 -0.40 12.92
N ARG A 192 -11.41 -0.99 13.17
CA ARG A 192 -11.59 -2.44 13.21
C ARG A 192 -12.90 -2.75 12.50
N THR A 193 -12.88 -3.70 11.57
CA THR A 193 -14.11 -4.19 10.92
C THR A 193 -15.12 -4.63 11.99
N PRO A 194 -16.42 -4.32 11.83
CA PRO A 194 -17.43 -4.68 12.82
C PRO A 194 -17.58 -6.21 12.89
N ASP A 195 -18.11 -6.72 14.00
CA ASP A 195 -18.33 -8.18 14.15
C ASP A 195 -19.30 -8.73 13.09
N SER A 196 -20.21 -7.90 12.58
CA SER A 196 -21.09 -8.25 11.45
C SER A 196 -20.34 -8.52 10.14
N TYR A 197 -19.07 -8.11 10.04
CA TYR A 197 -18.20 -8.32 8.89
C TYR A 197 -17.41 -9.64 8.99
N GLU A 198 -17.44 -10.36 10.12
CA GLU A 198 -16.65 -11.60 10.34
C GLU A 198 -16.80 -12.60 9.19
N GLN A 199 -18.02 -12.81 8.68
CA GLN A 199 -18.30 -13.73 7.57
C GLN A 199 -17.68 -13.31 6.23
N PHE A 200 -17.31 -12.04 6.08
CA PHE A 200 -16.73 -11.47 4.87
C PHE A 200 -15.22 -11.28 4.97
N VAL A 201 -14.61 -11.46 6.14
CA VAL A 201 -13.16 -11.25 6.33
C VAL A 201 -12.36 -12.11 5.34
N PRO A 202 -11.36 -11.53 4.64
CA PRO A 202 -10.42 -12.26 3.78
C PRO A 202 -9.84 -13.51 4.45
N MET A 203 -9.58 -14.56 3.68
CA MET A 203 -9.09 -15.84 4.23
C MET A 203 -7.74 -16.32 3.68
N ASN A 204 -7.29 -15.81 2.52
CA ASN A 204 -6.16 -16.30 1.69
C ASN A 204 -6.10 -17.81 1.37
#